data_AF-A0A842VLM5-F1
#
_entry.id   AF-A0A842VLM5-F1
#
_cell.length_a   1.000
_cell.length_b   1.000
_cell.length_c   1.000
_cell.angle_alpha   90.00
_cell.angle_beta   90.00
_cell.angle_gamma   90.00
#
_symmetry.space_group_name_H-M   'P 1'
#
loop_
_entity.id
_entity.type
_entity.pdbx_description
1 polymer ?
#
loop_
_entity_poly.entity_id
_entity_poly.type
_entity_poly.pdbx_seq_one_letter_code
_entity_poly.pdbx_strand_id
1 'polypeptide(L)' 'MKINIKIDDKIMELALKTSGLKTKREVVEEGLKALIKIQNQAKLKSLRGKLHWEGDIEQMRNSIKNE' A
#
# COMPACT_ATOMS: atom_id res chain seq x y z
N MET A 1 4.23 -22.38 -1.37
CA MET A 1 3.58 -23.06 -0.23
C MET A 1 2.09 -23.16 -0.49
N LYS A 2 1.47 -24.32 -0.28
CA LYS A 2 0.01 -24.49 -0.43
C LYS A 2 -0.61 -24.45 0.96
N ILE A 3 -1.60 -23.59 1.17
CA ILE A 3 -2.31 -23.44 2.44
C ILE A 3 -3.80 -23.56 2.14
N ASN A 4 -4.53 -24.31 2.96
CA ASN A 4 -5.98 -24.37 2.91
C ASN A 4 -6.54 -23.33 3.87
N ILE A 5 -7.14 -22.27 3.33
CA ILE A 5 -7.74 -21.18 4.10
C ILE A 5 -9.19 -21.00 3.65
N LYS A 6 -10.10 -20.81 4.61
CA LYS A 6 -11.50 -20.52 4.35
C LYS A 6 -11.67 -19.00 4.25
N ILE A 7 -12.10 -18.52 3.09
CA ILE A 7 -12.38 -17.11 2.82
C ILE A 7 -13.84 -17.01 2.38
N ASP A 8 -14.53 -15.93 2.78
CA ASP A 8 -15.88 -15.65 2.30
C ASP A 8 -15.85 -15.42 0.77
N ASP A 9 -16.68 -16.18 0.05
CA ASP A 9 -16.73 -16.13 -1.41
C ASP A 9 -17.18 -14.76 -1.93
N LYS A 10 -18.05 -14.03 -1.21
CA LYS A 10 -18.49 -12.69 -1.61
C LYS A 10 -17.33 -11.70 -1.61
N ILE A 11 -16.46 -11.80 -0.59
CA ILE A 11 -15.26 -10.95 -0.49
C ILE A 11 -14.29 -11.28 -1.63
N MET A 12 -14.09 -12.57 -1.91
CA MET A 12 -13.19 -13.01 -2.98
C MET A 12 -13.69 -12.58 -4.37
N GLU A 13 -14.99 -12.69 -4.63
CA GLU A 13 -15.59 -12.20 -5.88
C GLU A 13 -15.44 -10.69 -6.04
N LEU A 14 -15.71 -9.93 -4.98
CA LEU A 14 -15.54 -8.49 -5.01
C LEU A 14 -14.07 -8.11 -5.25
N ALA A 15 -13.14 -8.81 -4.59
CA ALA A 15 -11.72 -8.58 -4.77
C ALA A 15 -11.29 -8.89 -6.22
N LEU A 16 -11.70 -10.01 -6.80
CA LEU A 16 -11.43 -10.34 -8.21
C LEU A 16 -11.99 -9.28 -9.18
N LYS A 17 -13.24 -8.84 -8.97
CA LYS A 17 -13.89 -7.83 -9.83
C LYS A 17 -13.20 -6.47 -9.73
N THR A 18 -12.83 -6.04 -8.53
CA THR A 18 -12.22 -4.73 -8.28
C THR A 18 -10.74 -4.69 -8.66
N SER A 19 -10.00 -5.78 -8.45
CA SER A 19 -8.57 -5.84 -8.75
C SER A 19 -8.26 -6.18 -10.21
N GLY A 20 -9.23 -6.72 -10.96
CA GLY A 20 -9.04 -7.18 -12.34
C GLY A 20 -8.14 -8.41 -12.46
N LEU A 21 -7.88 -9.11 -11.36
CA LEU A 21 -6.99 -10.28 -11.32
C LEU A 21 -7.75 -11.54 -11.74
N LYS A 22 -7.03 -12.52 -12.30
CA LYS A 22 -7.64 -13.71 -12.90
C LYS A 22 -7.84 -14.83 -11.90
N THR A 23 -6.98 -14.92 -10.89
CA THR A 23 -6.96 -16.06 -9.96
C THR A 23 -7.13 -15.64 -8.51
N LYS A 24 -7.79 -16.51 -7.72
CA LYS A 24 -7.89 -16.34 -6.26
C LYS A 24 -6.52 -16.23 -5.59
N ARG A 25 -5.51 -16.92 -6.14
CA ARG A 25 -4.12 -16.87 -5.64
C ARG A 25 -3.52 -15.48 -5.79
N GLU A 26 -3.59 -14.89 -6.97
CA GLU A 26 -3.04 -13.55 -7.24
C GLU A 26 -3.70 -12.51 -6.33
N VAL A 27 -5.02 -12.58 -6.16
CA VAL A 27 -5.75 -11.68 -5.25
C VAL A 27 -5.24 -11.78 -3.82
N VAL A 28 -5.04 -13.01 -3.31
CA VAL A 28 -4.52 -13.23 -1.96
C VAL A 28 -3.08 -12.70 -1.85
N GLU A 29 -2.24 -12.94 -2.86
CA GLU A 29 -0.85 -12.50 -2.85
C GLU A 29 -0.73 -10.97 -2.87
N GLU A 30 -1.50 -10.29 -3.72
CA GLU A 30 -1.57 -8.83 -3.74
C GLU A 30 -2.19 -8.25 -2.47
N GLY A 31 -3.20 -8.91 -1.90
CA GLY A 31 -3.78 -8.52 -0.61
C GLY A 31 -2.76 -8.58 0.54
N LEU A 32 -1.93 -9.62 0.57
CA LEU A 32 -0.85 -9.75 1.56
C LEU A 32 0.23 -8.69 1.37
N LYS A 33 0.64 -8.40 0.13
CA LYS A 33 1.59 -7.30 -0.16
C LYS A 33 1.04 -5.95 0.28
N ALA A 34 -0.24 -5.69 0.00
CA ALA A 34 -0.90 -4.45 0.41
C ALA A 34 -0.92 -4.31 1.93
N LEU A 35 -1.23 -5.39 2.66
CA LEU A 35 -1.21 -5.40 4.12
C LEU A 35 0.18 -5.04 4.69
N ILE A 36 1.25 -5.65 4.16
CA ILE A 36 2.62 -5.34 4.56
C ILE A 36 2.94 -3.85 4.30
N LYS A 37 2.57 -3.34 3.11
CA LYS A 37 2.80 -1.95 2.74
C LYS A 37 2.11 -0.98 3.70
N ILE A 38 0.84 -1.24 4.04
CA ILE A 38 0.08 -0.43 5.00
C ILE A 38 0.76 -0.42 6.37
N GLN A 39 1.20 -1.57 6.86
CA GLN A 39 1.86 -1.66 8.17
C GLN A 39 3.22 -0.96 8.19
N ASN A 40 3.99 -1.04 7.11
CA ASN A 40 5.24 -0.29 6.99
C ASN A 40 4.99 1.21 6.96
N GLN A 41 3.96 1.67 6.25
CA GLN A 41 3.56 3.08 6.28
C GLN A 41 3.11 3.53 7.67
N ALA A 42 2.36 2.69 8.40
CA ALA A 42 1.96 2.98 9.77
C ALA A 42 3.17 3.12 10.71
N LYS A 43 4.18 2.26 10.57
CA LYS A 43 5.46 2.40 11.30
C LYS A 43 6.16 3.72 10.95
N LEU A 44 6.23 4.09 9.68
CA LEU A 44 6.82 5.37 9.27
C LEU A 44 6.06 6.57 9.85
N LYS A 45 4.72 6.50 9.91
CA LYS A 45 3.91 7.55 10.55
C LYS A 45 4.27 7.76 12.02
N SER A 46 4.75 6.74 12.73
CA SER A 46 5.19 6.87 14.13
C SER A 46 6.47 7.72 14.31
N LEU A 47 7.20 7.97 13.22
CA LEU A 47 8.38 8.83 13.18
C LEU A 47 8.03 10.30 12.91
N ARG A 48 6.75 10.61 12.66
CA ARG A 48 6.28 11.97 12.43
C ARG A 48 6.58 12.85 13.65
N GLY A 49 7.26 13.98 13.44
CA GLY A 49 7.67 14.90 14.50
C GLY A 49 8.88 14.45 15.32
N LYS A 50 9.43 13.26 15.08
CA LYS A 50 10.65 12.77 15.74
C LYS A 50 11.90 12.95 14.89
N LEU A 51 11.74 13.05 13.58
CA LEU A 51 12.84 13.25 12.64
C LEU A 51 13.06 14.75 12.43
N HIS A 52 14.31 15.19 12.61
CA HIS A 52 14.74 16.50 12.18
C HIS A 52 14.79 16.50 10.66
N TRP A 53 14.07 17.42 10.03
CA TRP A 53 14.07 17.56 8.58
C TRP A 53 14.97 18.74 8.22
N GLU A 54 16.01 18.47 7.44
CA GLU A 54 16.94 19.47 6.92
C GLU A 54 16.63 19.72 5.44
N GLY A 55 16.18 20.94 5.13
CA GLY A 55 15.85 21.39 3.78
C GLY A 55 15.11 22.73 3.80
N ASP A 56 14.95 23.37 2.64
CA ASP A 56 14.11 24.56 2.48
C ASP A 56 12.85 24.19 1.66
N ILE A 57 11.68 24.26 2.30
CA ILE A 57 10.40 23.84 1.70
C ILE A 57 10.02 24.76 0.54
N GLU A 58 10.37 26.04 0.63
CA GLU A 58 10.03 27.02 -0.40
C GLU A 58 10.86 26.78 -1.67
N GLN A 59 12.15 26.49 -1.53
CA GLN A 59 13.02 26.15 -2.66
C GLN A 59 12.51 24.92 -3.42
N MET A 60 12.08 23.87 -2.72
CA MET A 60 11.54 22.65 -3.33
C MET A 60 10.22 22.87 -4.08
N ARG A 61 9.40 23.85 -3.66
CA ARG A 61 8.12 24.16 -4.31
C ARG A 61 8.27 25.08 -5.52
N ASN A 62 9.28 25.95 -5.50
CA ASN A 62 9.53 26.91 -6.58
C ASN A 62 10.25 26.28 -7.78
N SER A 63 10.97 25.16 -7.60
CA SER A 63 11.65 24.45 -8.70
C SER A 63 10.70 23.78 -9.70
N ILE A 64 9.40 23.66 -9.39
CA ILE A 64 8.39 23.03 -10.28
C ILE A 64 7.63 24.08 -11.11
N LYS A 65 7.77 25.38 -10.82
CA LYS A 65 6.98 26.44 -11.47
C LYS A 65 7.58 27.01 -12.76
N ASN A 66 8.68 26.47 -13.26
CA ASN A 66 9.31 26.94 -14.50
C ASN A 66 9.49 25.77 -15.48
N GLU A 67 8.40 25.39 -16.15
CA GLU A 67 8.36 24.86 -17.53
C GLU A 67 6.92 24.83 -18.05
#